data_AF-A0A7X8W9T2-F1
#
_entry.id   AF-A0A7X8W9T2-F1
#
_cell.length_a   1.000
_cell.length_b   1.000
_cell.length_c   1.000
_cell.angle_alpha   90.00
_cell.angle_beta   90.00
_cell.angle_gamma   90.00
#
_symmetry.space_group_name_H-M   'P 1'
#
loop_
_entity.id
_entity.type
_entity.pdbx_description
1 polymer ?
#
loop_
_entity_poly.entity_id
_entity_poly.type
_entity_poly.pdbx_seq_one_letter_code
_entity_poly.pdbx_strand_id
1 'polypeptide(L)'
;MNKMNHYEHISIPIKGFMRTQETLTLSAEKACQKINFDFKEYTYARKTDDGSITLVKEVCLCSSCNQLFSVPAHKDLEDEENKEIIFLDLPSMPEQFFNWAFQLSFFEEQPKDEVFYIQKLQYKDEVITCPFCAYKGKIVNSNQIAEYDIYSDDKITTISHTIASTQKYFLPNIQCNAAYDFPMEATISFFHDQQNATFELLDCNGKTIEAIAELRTTNQINGYCMTNHINNNCRLKAIIKDKFEKTQKAKIPFDSYELNLEYFILLTQFKGFPRNFYESIPYECETHNFEYDFNIFAKLLTNYNIVPELYDLLGFPDNKQMKKLLFENPALFFYTPEIKRLPFKNDDVLLNILSSNLVFDFLVLLYYLPNTNCFIEDLIRKKGEGSAWKFIIENFDDLREKTASYLIASSDPRDRVLKNSIKVIYTDDELVKPTFNLPVAQCKTKK
;
A
#
# COMPACT_ATOMS: atom_id res chain seq x y z
N MET A 1 31.10 -3.11 -0.13
CA MET A 1 29.73 -2.69 0.20
C MET A 1 28.99 -3.92 0.69
N ASN A 2 28.52 -3.93 1.94
CA ASN A 2 27.74 -5.04 2.48
C ASN A 2 26.40 -5.12 1.73
N LYS A 3 26.12 -6.25 1.09
CA LYS A 3 24.77 -6.55 0.60
C LYS A 3 23.87 -6.67 1.82
N MET A 4 22.95 -5.74 2.01
CA MET A 4 21.94 -5.83 3.06
C MET A 4 20.85 -6.78 2.57
N ASN A 5 21.01 -8.07 2.89
CA ASN A 5 19.94 -9.04 2.69
C ASN A 5 18.96 -8.89 3.86
N HIS A 6 17.71 -8.56 3.55
CA HIS A 6 16.65 -8.42 4.52
C HIS A 6 15.72 -9.62 4.43
N TYR A 7 15.66 -10.40 5.50
CA TYR A 7 14.74 -11.51 5.63
C TYR A 7 13.83 -11.27 6.84
N GLU A 8 12.54 -11.49 6.68
CA GLU A 8 11.55 -11.30 7.72
C GLU A 8 10.45 -12.36 7.61
N HIS A 9 10.21 -13.07 8.70
CA HIS A 9 9.16 -14.08 8.82
C HIS A 9 7.98 -13.50 9.60
N ILE A 10 6.76 -13.68 9.09
CA ILE A 10 5.56 -13.05 9.63
C ILE A 10 4.42 -14.05 9.70
N SER A 11 3.88 -14.20 10.90
CA SER A 11 2.68 -14.99 11.17
C SER A 11 1.45 -14.09 11.21
N ILE A 12 0.38 -14.48 10.50
CA ILE A 12 -0.86 -13.70 10.42
C ILE A 12 -2.08 -14.63 10.58
N PRO A 13 -3.04 -14.33 11.47
CA PRO A 13 -4.28 -15.09 11.55
C PRO A 13 -5.15 -14.82 10.32
N ILE A 14 -5.63 -15.90 9.72
CA ILE A 14 -6.49 -15.86 8.54
C ILE A 14 -7.92 -15.48 8.94
N LYS A 15 -8.38 -16.00 10.08
CA LYS A 15 -9.69 -15.68 10.66
C LYS A 15 -9.68 -15.89 12.17
N GLY A 16 -9.95 -14.85 12.96
CA GLY A 16 -9.95 -14.92 14.42
C GLY A 16 -8.81 -14.10 15.02
N PHE A 17 -8.24 -14.60 16.12
CA PHE A 17 -7.16 -13.93 16.83
C PHE A 17 -5.94 -14.83 16.99
N MET A 18 -4.76 -14.35 16.62
CA MET A 18 -3.50 -15.05 16.88
C MET A 18 -2.87 -14.53 18.16
N ARG A 19 -2.48 -15.43 19.07
CA ARG A 19 -1.66 -15.05 20.23
C ARG A 19 -0.23 -14.77 19.76
N THR A 20 0.31 -13.66 20.24
CA THR A 20 1.71 -13.31 20.05
C THR A 20 2.22 -12.61 21.31
N GLN A 21 3.50 -12.30 21.34
CA GLN A 21 4.19 -11.79 22.52
C GLN A 21 4.99 -10.54 22.13
N GLU A 22 4.80 -9.47 22.88
CA GLU A 22 5.72 -8.33 22.89
C GLU A 22 6.72 -8.54 24.01
N THR A 23 8.01 -8.42 23.71
CA THR A 23 9.07 -8.64 24.68
C THR A 23 9.94 -7.40 24.83
N LEU A 24 10.38 -7.15 26.07
CA LEU A 24 11.27 -6.06 26.42
C LEU A 24 12.38 -6.58 27.34
N THR A 25 13.61 -6.62 26.84
CA THR A 25 14.78 -7.08 27.62
C THR A 25 15.51 -5.91 28.25
N LEU A 26 15.71 -5.98 29.57
CA LEU A 26 16.30 -4.92 30.39
C LEU A 26 17.23 -5.51 31.46
N SER A 27 18.14 -4.69 31.99
CA SER A 27 18.83 -5.02 33.25
C SER A 27 17.82 -5.21 34.39
N ALA A 28 18.14 -6.08 35.36
CA ALA A 28 17.26 -6.38 36.50
C ALA A 28 16.73 -5.12 37.23
N GLU A 29 17.59 -4.13 37.49
CA GLU A 29 17.21 -2.87 38.14
C GLU A 29 16.12 -2.10 37.37
N LYS A 30 16.30 -1.97 36.05
CA LYS A 30 15.33 -1.30 35.16
C LYS A 30 14.03 -2.08 35.04
N ALA A 31 14.10 -3.42 35.01
CA ALA A 31 12.92 -4.26 35.00
C ALA A 31 12.10 -4.09 36.29
N CYS A 32 12.76 -4.08 37.46
CA CYS A 32 12.09 -3.83 38.75
C CYS A 32 11.47 -2.44 38.83
N GLN A 33 12.17 -1.40 38.35
CA GLN A 33 11.57 -0.06 38.25
C GLN A 33 10.30 -0.07 37.40
N LYS A 34 10.35 -0.71 36.22
CA LYS A 34 9.23 -0.75 35.28
C LYS A 34 8.02 -1.50 35.84
N ILE A 35 8.24 -2.64 36.52
CA ILE A 35 7.20 -3.40 37.21
C ILE A 35 6.59 -2.60 38.38
N ASN A 36 7.40 -1.86 39.15
CA ASN A 36 6.89 -1.00 40.22
C ASN A 36 5.93 0.08 39.71
N PHE A 37 6.16 0.59 38.49
CA PHE A 37 5.29 1.60 37.88
C PHE A 37 4.06 1.00 37.21
N ASP A 38 4.21 -0.08 36.44
CA ASP A 38 3.11 -0.65 35.66
C ASP A 38 3.22 -2.17 35.44
N PHE A 39 3.15 -2.95 36.52
CA PHE A 39 3.11 -4.41 36.44
C PHE A 39 1.88 -4.96 35.70
N LYS A 40 0.82 -4.15 35.52
CA LYS A 40 -0.41 -4.60 34.87
C LYS A 40 -0.26 -4.75 33.36
N GLU A 41 0.79 -4.17 32.78
CA GLU A 41 1.09 -4.28 31.37
C GLU A 41 1.65 -5.66 30.98
N TYR A 42 2.32 -6.37 31.90
CA TYR A 42 3.09 -7.58 31.58
C TYR A 42 2.41 -8.86 32.07
N THR A 43 2.58 -9.94 31.33
CA THR A 43 2.02 -11.26 31.63
C THR A 43 3.01 -12.11 32.42
N TYR A 44 4.29 -12.12 32.03
CA TYR A 44 5.33 -12.82 32.76
C TYR A 44 6.70 -12.20 32.47
N ALA A 45 7.71 -12.63 33.22
CA ALA A 45 9.09 -12.27 33.00
C ALA A 45 9.96 -13.53 32.98
N ARG A 46 11.04 -13.51 32.21
CA ARG A 46 12.04 -14.59 32.19
C ARG A 46 13.44 -14.03 32.36
N LYS A 47 14.31 -14.83 32.96
CA LYS A 47 15.74 -14.52 32.98
C LYS A 47 16.40 -15.01 31.70
N THR A 48 17.42 -14.30 31.29
CA THR A 48 18.31 -14.71 30.21
C THR A 48 19.65 -15.13 30.80
N ASP A 49 20.45 -15.84 30.00
CA ASP A 49 21.75 -16.39 30.44
C ASP A 49 22.75 -15.31 30.88
N ASP A 50 22.60 -14.07 30.39
CA ASP A 50 23.45 -12.93 30.73
C ASP A 50 23.02 -12.19 32.02
N GLY A 51 21.95 -12.67 32.69
CA GLY A 51 21.40 -12.06 33.90
C GLY A 51 20.44 -10.90 33.66
N SER A 52 20.15 -10.55 32.40
CA SER A 52 19.08 -9.61 32.05
C SER A 52 17.69 -10.25 32.15
N ILE A 53 16.67 -9.42 32.31
CA ILE A 53 15.28 -9.83 32.47
C ILE A 53 14.51 -9.43 31.21
N THR A 54 13.86 -10.40 30.57
CA THR A 54 12.89 -10.17 29.51
C THR A 54 11.50 -10.11 30.13
N LEU A 55 10.88 -8.94 30.10
CA LEU A 55 9.46 -8.77 30.39
C LEU A 55 8.65 -9.13 29.15
N VAL A 56 7.59 -9.93 29.32
CA VAL A 56 6.74 -10.42 28.24
C VAL A 56 5.30 -10.00 28.45
N LYS A 57 4.72 -9.43 27.41
CA LYS A 57 3.31 -9.05 27.32
C LYS A 57 2.64 -9.90 26.26
N GLU A 58 1.70 -10.74 26.67
CA GLU A 58 0.89 -11.51 25.74
C GLU A 58 -0.18 -10.61 25.10
N VAL A 59 -0.22 -10.62 23.77
CA VAL A 59 -1.15 -9.82 22.98
C VAL A 59 -1.83 -10.68 21.92
N CYS A 60 -2.98 -10.22 21.45
CA CYS A 60 -3.74 -10.84 20.38
C CYS A 60 -3.67 -9.98 19.12
N LEU A 61 -3.37 -10.59 17.97
CA LEU A 61 -3.47 -9.99 16.65
C LEU A 61 -4.85 -10.28 16.06
N CYS A 62 -5.61 -9.25 15.69
CA CYS A 62 -6.91 -9.41 15.06
C CYS A 62 -6.79 -9.65 13.55
N SER A 63 -7.40 -10.71 13.01
CA SER A 63 -7.41 -10.96 11.56
C SER A 63 -8.17 -9.91 10.74
N SER A 64 -9.11 -9.18 11.36
CA SER A 64 -9.97 -8.22 10.65
C SER A 64 -9.34 -6.83 10.52
N CYS A 65 -8.68 -6.33 11.57
CA CYS A 65 -8.07 -4.99 11.57
C CYS A 65 -6.54 -4.99 11.68
N ASN A 66 -5.93 -6.17 11.90
CA ASN A 66 -4.50 -6.37 12.04
C ASN A 66 -3.83 -5.56 13.17
N GLN A 67 -4.63 -5.11 14.13
CA GLN A 67 -4.15 -4.45 15.35
C GLN A 67 -3.82 -5.46 16.44
N LEU A 68 -2.77 -5.16 17.19
CA LEU A 68 -2.39 -5.87 18.42
C LEU A 68 -3.11 -5.27 19.61
N PHE A 69 -3.64 -6.10 20.50
CA PHE A 69 -4.23 -5.67 21.76
C PHE A 69 -3.99 -6.68 22.87
N SER A 70 -3.84 -6.21 24.10
CA SER A 70 -3.84 -7.05 25.29
C SER A 70 -5.27 -7.42 25.68
N VAL A 71 -5.46 -8.65 26.19
CA VAL A 71 -6.74 -9.07 26.77
C VAL A 71 -6.58 -9.10 28.31
N PRO A 72 -7.55 -8.58 29.10
CA PRO A 72 -8.77 -7.90 28.65
C PRO A 72 -8.48 -6.47 28.18
N ALA A 73 -9.03 -6.10 27.03
CA ALA A 73 -8.91 -4.74 26.50
C ALA A 73 -9.88 -3.74 27.17
N HIS A 74 -10.71 -4.16 28.13
CA HIS A 74 -11.66 -3.28 28.80
C HIS A 74 -11.73 -3.52 30.30
N LYS A 75 -11.52 -2.44 31.07
CA LYS A 75 -11.90 -2.32 32.48
C LYS A 75 -13.41 -2.11 32.68
N ASP A 76 -14.16 -1.76 31.62
CA ASP A 76 -15.49 -1.14 31.76
C ASP A 76 -16.64 -1.86 31.04
N LEU A 77 -16.53 -3.16 30.75
CA LEU A 77 -17.72 -3.95 30.42
C LEU A 77 -18.28 -4.57 31.71
N GLU A 78 -19.44 -4.06 32.12
CA GLU A 78 -20.32 -4.55 33.20
C GLU A 78 -20.98 -5.90 32.87
N ASP A 79 -20.43 -6.67 31.92
CA ASP A 79 -20.87 -8.05 31.70
C ASP A 79 -20.16 -8.97 32.71
N GLU A 80 -20.84 -9.21 33.83
CA GLU A 80 -20.39 -10.06 34.93
C GLU A 80 -20.21 -11.55 34.56
N GLU A 81 -20.57 -11.98 33.35
CA GLU A 81 -20.59 -13.41 33.01
C GLU A 81 -19.24 -13.99 32.52
N ASN A 82 -18.23 -13.17 32.19
CA ASN A 82 -16.96 -13.65 31.59
C ASN A 82 -15.67 -13.23 32.36
N LYS A 83 -15.69 -13.22 33.69
CA LYS A 83 -14.50 -12.88 34.50
C LYS A 83 -14.04 -14.03 35.39
N GLU A 84 -13.09 -14.82 34.91
CA GLU A 84 -12.07 -15.41 35.80
C GLU A 84 -10.68 -15.04 35.28
N ILE A 85 -10.27 -13.81 35.59
CA ILE A 85 -8.85 -13.45 35.64
C ILE A 85 -8.41 -13.73 37.07
N ILE A 86 -7.63 -14.79 37.26
CA ILE A 86 -6.99 -15.04 38.55
C ILE A 86 -5.87 -14.01 38.69
N PHE A 87 -6.13 -12.93 39.41
CA PHE A 87 -5.08 -12.05 39.91
C PHE A 87 -4.34 -12.80 41.02
N LEU A 88 -3.08 -13.16 40.78
CA LEU A 88 -2.17 -13.54 41.86
C LEU A 88 -2.06 -12.35 42.82
N ASP A 89 -2.14 -12.61 44.13
CA ASP A 89 -2.31 -11.62 45.19
C ASP A 89 -1.49 -10.33 45.01
N LEU A 90 -2.20 -9.23 44.76
CA LEU A 90 -1.66 -7.92 44.36
C LEU A 90 -0.76 -7.18 45.37
N PRO A 91 -0.87 -7.29 46.71
CA PRO A 91 -0.17 -6.37 47.59
C PRO A 91 1.34 -6.62 47.73
N SER A 92 1.87 -7.76 47.27
CA SER A 92 3.31 -8.09 47.38
C SER A 92 4.00 -8.42 46.05
N MET A 93 3.31 -8.29 44.90
CA MET A 93 3.86 -8.63 43.58
C MET A 93 5.18 -7.92 43.23
N PRO A 94 5.35 -6.61 43.46
CA PRO A 94 6.61 -5.93 43.17
C PRO A 94 7.78 -6.41 44.04
N GLU A 95 7.51 -6.73 45.30
CA GLU A 95 8.49 -7.26 46.25
C GLU A 95 8.89 -8.70 45.90
N GLN A 96 7.91 -9.55 45.56
CA GLN A 96 8.16 -10.90 45.06
C GLN A 96 8.97 -10.89 43.75
N PHE A 97 8.63 -9.98 42.83
CA PHE A 97 9.38 -9.80 41.59
C PHE A 97 10.82 -9.34 41.86
N PHE A 98 11.02 -8.39 42.79
CA PHE A 98 12.36 -7.94 43.19
C PHE A 98 13.19 -9.09 43.78
N ASN A 99 12.62 -9.85 44.71
CA ASN A 99 13.31 -10.99 45.33
C ASN A 99 13.64 -12.07 44.29
N TRP A 100 12.73 -12.36 43.36
CA TRP A 100 12.98 -13.27 42.25
C TRP A 100 14.07 -12.74 41.30
N ALA A 101 13.98 -11.48 40.88
CA ALA A 101 14.90 -10.83 39.94
C ALA A 101 16.35 -10.89 40.44
N PHE A 102 16.57 -10.53 41.71
CA PHE A 102 17.90 -10.48 42.34
C PHE A 102 18.30 -11.76 43.08
N GLN A 103 17.44 -12.80 43.08
CA GLN A 103 17.64 -14.07 43.81
C GLN A 103 17.93 -13.88 45.30
N LEU A 104 17.33 -12.88 45.92
CA LEU A 104 17.47 -12.61 47.35
C LEU A 104 16.52 -13.55 48.12
N SER A 105 16.92 -14.81 48.33
CA SER A 105 16.28 -15.71 49.30
C SER A 105 17.28 -16.04 50.40
N PHE A 106 16.94 -15.72 51.65
CA PHE A 106 17.75 -16.09 52.82
C PHE A 106 17.35 -17.45 53.41
N PHE A 107 16.11 -17.91 53.22
CA PHE A 107 15.58 -19.15 53.76
C PHE A 107 14.36 -19.59 52.92
N GLU A 108 14.56 -20.49 51.95
CA GLU A 108 13.57 -21.41 51.33
C GLU A 108 14.07 -21.82 49.94
N GLU A 109 13.81 -23.08 49.56
CA GLU A 109 14.20 -23.67 48.27
C GLU A 109 13.80 -22.74 47.13
N GLN A 110 14.79 -22.33 46.32
CA GLN A 110 14.55 -21.43 45.19
C GLN A 110 13.47 -22.04 44.29
N PRO A 111 12.47 -21.27 43.84
CA PRO A 111 11.64 -21.71 42.73
C PRO A 111 12.59 -21.98 41.56
N LYS A 112 12.66 -23.24 41.13
CA LYS A 112 13.46 -23.70 39.98
C LYS A 112 13.01 -23.09 38.65
N ASP A 113 11.95 -22.28 38.67
CA ASP A 113 11.33 -21.75 37.48
C ASP A 113 12.08 -20.50 36.99
N GLU A 114 12.62 -20.60 35.77
CA GLU A 114 13.25 -19.50 35.01
C GLU A 114 12.26 -18.36 34.67
N VAL A 115 10.97 -18.56 34.96
CA VAL A 115 9.86 -17.69 34.57
C VAL A 115 9.09 -17.23 35.81
N PHE A 116 8.89 -15.91 35.93
CA PHE A 116 8.04 -15.29 36.93
C PHE A 116 6.72 -14.83 36.29
N TYR A 117 5.61 -15.45 36.68
CA TYR A 117 4.29 -15.08 36.16
C TYR A 117 3.75 -13.85 36.90
N ILE A 118 3.42 -12.81 36.14
CA ILE A 118 2.83 -11.56 36.65
C ILE A 118 1.30 -11.64 36.55
N GLN A 119 0.80 -12.23 35.47
CA GLN A 119 -0.62 -12.48 35.21
C GLN A 119 -0.78 -13.84 34.55
N LYS A 120 -1.85 -14.55 34.90
CA LYS A 120 -2.22 -15.80 34.24
C LYS A 120 -3.47 -15.58 33.41
N LEU A 121 -3.31 -15.49 32.10
CA LEU A 121 -4.42 -15.34 31.17
C LEU A 121 -5.07 -16.71 30.92
N GLN A 122 -6.23 -16.95 31.52
CA GLN A 122 -7.07 -18.10 31.18
C GLN A 122 -8.15 -17.66 30.21
N TYR A 123 -8.10 -18.24 29.02
CA TYR A 123 -9.15 -18.11 28.02
C TYR A 123 -9.94 -19.41 28.06
N LYS A 124 -11.15 -19.40 28.64
CA LYS A 124 -12.17 -20.41 28.30
C LYS A 124 -12.53 -20.21 26.81
N ASP A 125 -13.19 -21.17 26.16
CA ASP A 125 -13.49 -21.26 24.70
C ASP A 125 -14.31 -20.10 24.07
N GLU A 126 -14.17 -18.91 24.63
CA GLU A 126 -14.95 -17.71 24.51
C GLU A 126 -14.48 -16.86 23.35
N VAL A 127 -15.48 -16.29 22.71
CA VAL A 127 -15.34 -15.40 21.58
C VAL A 127 -14.75 -14.09 22.10
N ILE A 128 -13.51 -13.78 21.70
CA ILE A 128 -12.86 -12.50 21.96
C ILE A 128 -13.50 -11.44 21.07
N THR A 129 -13.66 -10.23 21.60
CA THR A 129 -14.07 -9.06 20.83
C THR A 129 -12.88 -8.12 20.68
N CYS A 130 -12.56 -7.73 19.45
CA CYS A 130 -11.50 -6.75 19.18
C CYS A 130 -11.93 -5.36 19.70
N PRO A 131 -11.13 -4.68 20.54
CA PRO A 131 -11.48 -3.35 21.05
C PRO A 131 -11.48 -2.26 19.97
N PHE A 132 -10.78 -2.48 18.85
CA PHE A 132 -10.63 -1.47 17.79
C PHE A 132 -11.69 -1.56 16.70
N CYS A 133 -12.13 -2.77 16.34
CA CYS A 133 -13.07 -2.99 15.24
C CYS A 133 -14.32 -3.78 15.63
N ALA A 134 -14.49 -4.11 16.91
CA ALA A 134 -15.59 -4.92 17.44
C ALA A 134 -15.75 -6.31 16.79
N TYR A 135 -14.77 -6.78 16.01
CA TYR A 135 -14.77 -8.12 15.43
C TYR A 135 -14.82 -9.19 16.53
N LYS A 136 -15.74 -10.13 16.42
CA LYS A 136 -15.93 -11.25 17.36
C LYS A 136 -15.38 -12.53 16.76
N GLY A 137 -14.46 -13.19 17.44
CA GLY A 137 -13.78 -14.40 16.96
C GLY A 137 -13.08 -15.19 18.06
N LYS A 138 -12.63 -16.40 17.75
CA LYS A 138 -11.88 -17.25 18.69
C LYS A 138 -10.37 -17.09 18.48
N ILE A 139 -9.59 -17.50 19.48
CA ILE A 139 -8.15 -17.70 19.30
C ILE A 139 -7.93 -18.84 18.32
N VAL A 140 -7.07 -18.60 17.34
CA VAL A 140 -6.82 -19.54 16.27
C VAL A 140 -5.77 -20.57 16.65
N ASN A 141 -5.94 -21.78 16.13
CA ASN A 141 -4.89 -22.80 16.13
C ASN A 141 -3.92 -22.55 14.98
N SER A 142 -2.75 -23.19 15.01
CA SER A 142 -1.69 -23.07 13.98
C SER A 142 -2.20 -23.22 12.54
N ASN A 143 -3.19 -24.09 12.29
CA ASN A 143 -3.73 -24.32 10.94
C ASN A 143 -4.44 -23.10 10.31
N GLN A 144 -4.82 -22.10 11.12
CA GLN A 144 -5.48 -20.87 10.68
C GLN A 144 -4.53 -19.66 10.73
N ILE A 145 -3.23 -19.91 10.84
CA ILE A 145 -2.16 -18.92 10.74
C ILE A 145 -1.49 -19.10 9.37
N ALA A 146 -1.39 -18.00 8.64
CA ALA A 146 -0.61 -17.91 7.42
C ALA A 146 0.78 -17.39 7.76
N GLU A 147 1.79 -18.16 7.39
CA GLU A 147 3.20 -17.79 7.55
C GLU A 147 3.73 -17.23 6.24
N TYR A 148 4.28 -16.02 6.29
CA TYR A 148 4.89 -15.34 5.15
C TYR A 148 6.38 -15.16 5.37
N ASP A 149 7.16 -15.53 4.36
CA ASP A 149 8.57 -15.23 4.26
C ASP A 149 8.77 -14.08 3.28
N ILE A 150 9.30 -12.96 3.77
CA ILE A 150 9.62 -11.80 2.95
C ILE A 150 11.13 -11.67 2.87
N TYR A 151 11.66 -11.88 1.68
CA TYR A 151 13.07 -11.63 1.38
C TYR A 151 13.19 -10.40 0.49
N SER A 152 14.21 -9.60 0.73
CA SER A 152 14.49 -8.42 -0.09
C SER A 152 15.99 -8.15 -0.14
N ASP A 153 16.48 -7.90 -1.35
CA ASP A 153 17.80 -7.36 -1.62
C ASP A 153 17.72 -6.14 -2.54
N ASP A 154 18.88 -5.70 -3.06
CA ASP A 154 18.95 -4.54 -3.97
C ASP A 154 18.18 -4.73 -5.29
N LYS A 155 17.90 -5.98 -5.68
CA LYS A 155 17.37 -6.36 -7.01
C LYS A 155 15.97 -6.92 -6.96
N ILE A 156 15.63 -7.66 -5.92
CA ILE A 156 14.37 -8.40 -5.82
C ILE A 156 13.75 -8.28 -4.43
N THR A 157 12.43 -8.19 -4.39
CA THR A 157 11.64 -8.45 -3.18
C THR A 157 10.74 -9.64 -3.46
N THR A 158 10.80 -10.68 -2.63
CA THR A 158 9.95 -11.87 -2.75
C THR A 158 9.08 -12.02 -1.52
N ILE A 159 7.84 -12.47 -1.75
CA ILE A 159 6.87 -12.80 -0.72
C ILE A 159 6.46 -14.24 -0.97
N SER A 160 6.81 -15.13 -0.04
CA SER A 160 6.54 -16.56 -0.13
C SER A 160 5.60 -17.00 0.98
N HIS A 161 4.71 -17.94 0.66
CA HIS A 161 3.79 -18.55 1.61
C HIS A 161 3.70 -20.05 1.37
N THR A 162 3.90 -20.83 2.43
CA THR A 162 3.69 -22.28 2.38
C THR A 162 2.24 -22.61 2.68
N ILE A 163 1.54 -23.15 1.69
CA ILE A 163 0.14 -23.55 1.77
C ILE A 163 0.05 -25.00 2.24
N ALA A 164 -0.50 -25.20 3.44
CA ALA A 164 -0.76 -26.53 3.98
C ALA A 164 -2.02 -27.18 3.36
N SER A 165 -2.15 -28.50 3.50
CA SER A 165 -3.32 -29.27 3.01
C SER A 165 -4.65 -28.86 3.65
N THR A 166 -4.59 -28.24 4.84
CA THR A 166 -5.72 -27.67 5.59
C THR A 166 -6.10 -26.27 5.12
N GLN A 167 -5.28 -25.65 4.27
CA GLN A 167 -5.39 -24.26 3.85
C GLN A 167 -5.80 -24.13 2.37
N LYS A 168 -6.65 -25.04 1.88
CA LYS A 168 -7.05 -25.11 0.46
C LYS A 168 -7.73 -23.85 -0.09
N TYR A 169 -8.23 -22.96 0.77
CA TYR A 169 -8.74 -21.65 0.35
C TYR A 169 -7.64 -20.70 -0.16
N PHE A 170 -6.36 -21.04 0.08
CA PHE A 170 -5.22 -20.45 -0.60
C PHE A 170 -4.90 -21.09 -1.96
N LEU A 171 -5.80 -21.87 -2.55
CA LEU A 171 -5.61 -22.28 -3.94
C LEU A 171 -6.35 -21.34 -4.88
N PRO A 172 -5.75 -21.00 -6.03
CA PRO A 172 -6.47 -20.26 -7.06
C PRO A 172 -7.75 -21.01 -7.42
N ASN A 173 -8.82 -20.27 -7.70
CA ASN A 173 -10.14 -20.83 -8.00
C ASN A 173 -10.19 -21.55 -9.37
N ILE A 174 -9.04 -21.67 -10.03
CA ILE A 174 -8.87 -22.36 -11.29
C ILE A 174 -9.01 -23.86 -10.99
N GLN A 175 -9.93 -24.52 -11.70
CA GLN A 175 -10.06 -25.97 -11.69
C GLN A 175 -8.74 -26.60 -12.13
N CYS A 176 -7.84 -26.82 -11.17
CA CYS A 176 -6.56 -27.42 -11.44
C CYS A 176 -6.83 -28.92 -11.66
N ASN A 177 -6.97 -29.32 -12.92
CA ASN A 177 -7.12 -30.72 -13.34
C ASN A 177 -5.82 -31.53 -13.12
N ALA A 178 -4.74 -30.87 -12.67
CA ALA A 178 -3.47 -31.51 -12.37
C ALA A 178 -3.48 -32.11 -10.97
N ALA A 179 -2.92 -33.31 -10.81
CA ALA A 179 -2.57 -33.82 -9.49
C ALA A 179 -1.45 -32.93 -8.90
N TYR A 180 -1.65 -32.46 -7.66
CA TYR A 180 -0.72 -31.67 -6.88
C TYR A 180 -0.64 -32.23 -5.46
N ASP A 181 0.55 -32.13 -4.86
CA ASP A 181 0.81 -32.58 -3.50
C ASP A 181 1.04 -31.39 -2.56
N PHE A 182 0.81 -31.62 -1.27
CA PHE A 182 1.03 -30.60 -0.22
C PHE A 182 2.30 -30.91 0.59
N PRO A 183 2.92 -29.91 1.24
CA PRO A 183 2.60 -28.47 1.15
C PRO A 183 2.97 -27.86 -0.21
N MET A 184 2.27 -26.80 -0.61
CA MET A 184 2.61 -26.02 -1.80
C MET A 184 3.31 -24.72 -1.40
N GLU A 185 4.18 -24.20 -2.26
CA GLU A 185 4.83 -22.92 -2.06
C GLU A 185 4.33 -21.93 -3.11
N ALA A 186 3.74 -20.83 -2.65
CA ALA A 186 3.29 -19.74 -3.49
C ALA A 186 4.20 -18.53 -3.29
N THR A 187 4.77 -18.02 -4.37
CA THR A 187 5.77 -16.94 -4.34
C THR A 187 5.42 -15.83 -5.33
N ILE A 188 5.37 -14.60 -4.83
CA ILE A 188 5.31 -13.38 -5.64
C ILE A 188 6.68 -12.72 -5.61
N SER A 189 7.24 -12.44 -6.78
CA SER A 189 8.57 -11.84 -6.91
C SER A 189 8.50 -10.50 -7.64
N PHE A 190 9.01 -9.44 -7.02
CA PHE A 190 9.15 -8.11 -7.60
C PHE A 190 10.62 -7.87 -7.96
N PHE A 191 10.93 -7.92 -9.24
CA PHE A 191 12.26 -7.67 -9.78
C PHE A 191 12.42 -6.18 -10.05
N HIS A 192 13.05 -5.45 -9.12
CA HIS A 192 13.26 -3.99 -9.23
C HIS A 192 14.18 -3.63 -10.41
N ASP A 193 15.17 -4.47 -10.70
CA ASP A 193 16.08 -4.26 -11.85
C ASP A 193 15.39 -4.50 -13.20
N GLN A 194 14.50 -5.51 -13.25
CA GLN A 194 13.80 -5.91 -14.48
C GLN A 194 12.43 -5.24 -14.62
N GLN A 195 11.99 -4.54 -13.58
CA GLN A 195 10.69 -3.87 -13.49
C GLN A 195 9.50 -4.79 -13.75
N ASN A 196 9.62 -6.01 -13.24
CA ASN A 196 8.67 -7.06 -13.48
C ASN A 196 8.19 -7.65 -12.16
N ALA A 197 6.95 -8.10 -12.13
CA ALA A 197 6.40 -8.90 -11.06
C ALA A 197 5.93 -10.26 -11.59
N THR A 198 6.35 -11.34 -10.94
CA THR A 198 6.01 -12.71 -11.31
C THR A 198 5.28 -13.42 -10.17
N PHE A 199 4.55 -14.46 -10.53
CA PHE A 199 3.93 -15.38 -9.58
C PHE A 199 4.31 -16.82 -9.92
N GLU A 200 4.61 -17.62 -8.92
CA GLU A 200 4.89 -19.04 -9.05
C GLU A 200 4.23 -19.84 -7.94
N LEU A 201 3.64 -20.98 -8.29
CA LEU A 201 3.06 -21.96 -7.39
C LEU A 201 3.70 -23.33 -7.65
N LEU A 202 4.45 -23.82 -6.67
CA LEU A 202 5.14 -25.11 -6.71
C LEU A 202 4.51 -26.09 -5.72
N ASP A 203 4.48 -27.37 -6.05
CA ASP A 203 4.18 -28.42 -5.06
C ASP A 203 5.44 -28.86 -4.28
N CYS A 204 5.25 -29.72 -3.28
CA CYS A 204 6.35 -30.22 -2.46
C CYS A 204 7.39 -31.06 -3.22
N ASN A 205 7.07 -31.51 -4.43
CA ASN A 205 7.98 -32.24 -5.32
C ASN A 205 8.72 -31.29 -6.28
N GLY A 206 8.50 -29.97 -6.18
CA GLY A 206 9.07 -28.96 -7.08
C GLY A 206 8.39 -28.88 -8.45
N LYS A 207 7.21 -29.49 -8.61
CA LYS A 207 6.43 -29.39 -9.85
C LYS A 207 5.72 -28.04 -9.87
N THR A 208 5.94 -27.28 -10.94
CA THR A 208 5.21 -26.04 -11.20
C THR A 208 3.74 -26.35 -11.51
N ILE A 209 2.86 -25.92 -10.62
CA ILE A 209 1.40 -26.00 -10.79
C ILE A 209 0.92 -24.81 -11.61
N GLU A 210 1.46 -23.63 -11.33
CA GLU A 210 1.15 -22.40 -12.05
C GLU A 210 2.34 -21.45 -12.03
N ALA A 211 2.61 -20.77 -13.14
CA ALA A 211 3.63 -19.74 -13.21
C ALA A 211 3.17 -18.63 -14.16
N ILE A 212 3.25 -17.39 -13.68
CA ILE A 212 3.03 -16.18 -14.46
C ILE A 212 4.33 -15.40 -14.54
N ALA A 213 4.85 -15.28 -15.74
CA ALA A 213 6.05 -14.51 -16.03
C ALA A 213 5.84 -12.99 -15.94
N GLU A 214 4.58 -12.52 -16.01
CA GLU A 214 4.28 -11.09 -15.93
C GLU A 214 2.86 -10.83 -15.40
N LEU A 215 2.77 -10.24 -14.19
CA LEU A 215 1.50 -9.86 -13.57
C LEU A 215 1.00 -8.54 -14.14
N ARG A 216 0.08 -8.59 -15.12
CA ARG A 216 -0.44 -7.40 -15.83
C ARG A 216 -1.96 -7.25 -15.89
N THR A 217 -2.72 -8.26 -15.51
CA THR A 217 -4.18 -8.21 -15.61
C THR A 217 -4.84 -8.29 -14.25
N THR A 218 -5.93 -7.55 -14.08
CA THR A 218 -6.76 -7.58 -12.87
C THR A 218 -7.22 -8.99 -12.52
N ASN A 219 -7.51 -9.83 -13.53
CA ASN A 219 -7.92 -11.22 -13.33
C ASN A 219 -6.78 -12.10 -12.81
N GLN A 220 -5.54 -11.91 -13.29
CA GLN A 220 -4.38 -12.57 -12.69
C GLN A 220 -4.25 -12.10 -11.24
N ILE A 221 -4.14 -10.81 -11.01
CA ILE A 221 -3.90 -10.25 -9.68
C ILE A 221 -4.98 -10.68 -8.68
N ASN A 222 -6.27 -10.48 -8.98
CA ASN A 222 -7.38 -10.80 -8.08
C ASN A 222 -7.78 -12.28 -8.05
N GLY A 223 -7.27 -13.09 -8.98
CA GLY A 223 -7.54 -14.53 -9.03
C GLY A 223 -6.79 -15.33 -7.95
N TYR A 224 -5.78 -14.74 -7.31
CA TYR A 224 -4.94 -15.39 -6.31
C TYR A 224 -5.34 -15.05 -4.89
N CYS A 225 -5.40 -16.08 -4.07
CA CYS A 225 -5.67 -16.01 -2.64
C CYS A 225 -4.64 -15.19 -1.82
N MET A 226 -3.35 -15.23 -2.18
CA MET A 226 -2.30 -14.44 -1.55
C MET A 226 -2.56 -12.96 -1.78
N THR A 227 -3.05 -12.59 -2.98
CA THR A 227 -3.41 -11.21 -3.30
C THR A 227 -4.47 -10.68 -2.35
N ASN A 228 -5.54 -11.44 -2.13
CA ASN A 228 -6.60 -11.02 -1.21
C ASN A 228 -6.07 -10.84 0.22
N HIS A 229 -5.17 -11.71 0.67
CA HIS A 229 -4.58 -11.59 1.99
C HIS A 229 -3.62 -10.40 2.09
N ILE A 230 -2.76 -10.19 1.09
CA ILE A 230 -1.86 -9.02 1.01
C ILE A 230 -2.67 -7.72 0.96
N ASN A 231 -3.67 -7.61 0.10
CA ASN A 231 -4.45 -6.39 -0.10
C ASN A 231 -5.23 -5.98 1.17
N ASN A 232 -5.75 -6.96 1.90
CA ASN A 232 -6.55 -6.73 3.11
C ASN A 232 -5.70 -6.62 4.39
N ASN A 233 -4.41 -6.97 4.35
CA ASN A 233 -3.56 -6.98 5.53
C ASN A 233 -2.64 -5.75 5.60
N CYS A 234 -3.05 -4.74 6.38
CA CYS A 234 -2.26 -3.50 6.50
C CYS A 234 -0.86 -3.70 7.10
N ARG A 235 -0.67 -4.69 7.98
CA ARG A 235 0.64 -5.02 8.57
C ARG A 235 1.57 -5.60 7.51
N LEU A 236 1.07 -6.53 6.71
CA LEU A 236 1.82 -7.13 5.60
C LEU A 236 2.20 -6.05 4.58
N LYS A 237 1.27 -5.17 4.20
CA LYS A 237 1.54 -4.03 3.32
C LYS A 237 2.56 -3.05 3.90
N ALA A 238 2.53 -2.79 5.21
CA ALA A 238 3.51 -1.93 5.85
C ALA A 238 4.93 -2.51 5.79
N ILE A 239 5.07 -3.83 5.98
CA ILE A 239 6.38 -4.49 5.89
C ILE A 239 6.87 -4.51 4.45
N ILE A 240 6.03 -4.86 3.48
CA ILE A 240 6.39 -4.82 2.05
C ILE A 240 6.81 -3.40 1.66
N LYS A 241 6.06 -2.37 2.07
CA LYS A 241 6.39 -0.97 1.86
C LYS A 241 7.77 -0.63 2.42
N ASP A 242 8.06 -0.99 3.67
CA ASP A 242 9.37 -0.75 4.30
C ASP A 242 10.51 -1.41 3.51
N LYS A 243 10.32 -2.65 3.02
CA LYS A 243 11.32 -3.29 2.15
C LYS A 243 11.52 -2.53 0.85
N PHE A 244 10.43 -2.15 0.17
CA PHE A 244 10.52 -1.37 -1.06
C PHE A 244 11.23 -0.02 -0.83
N GLU A 245 10.90 0.71 0.23
CA GLU A 245 11.55 1.99 0.53
C GLU A 245 13.06 1.84 0.78
N LYS A 246 13.46 0.75 1.45
CA LYS A 246 14.87 0.41 1.68
C LYS A 246 15.61 0.04 0.40
N THR A 247 15.04 -0.88 -0.40
CA THR A 247 15.63 -1.30 -1.68
C THR A 247 15.70 -0.14 -2.68
N GLN A 248 14.63 0.66 -2.73
CA GLN A 248 14.54 1.77 -3.66
C GLN A 248 15.32 3.01 -3.19
N LYS A 249 15.65 3.11 -1.91
CA LYS A 249 16.24 4.32 -1.29
C LYS A 249 15.40 5.58 -1.55
N ALA A 250 14.09 5.38 -1.65
CA ALA A 250 13.12 6.41 -1.94
C ALA A 250 11.87 6.13 -1.12
N LYS A 251 11.21 7.19 -0.66
CA LYS A 251 9.96 7.07 0.08
C LYS A 251 8.82 6.76 -0.90
N ILE A 252 7.97 5.80 -0.57
CA ILE A 252 6.76 5.50 -1.35
C ILE A 252 5.73 6.60 -1.05
N PRO A 253 5.12 7.22 -2.06
CA PRO A 253 4.22 8.37 -1.87
C PRO A 253 2.78 7.99 -1.49
N PHE A 254 2.61 6.85 -0.82
CA PHE A 254 1.31 6.28 -0.40
C PHE A 254 1.40 5.77 1.03
N ASP A 255 0.30 5.81 1.75
CA ASP A 255 0.18 5.14 3.04
C ASP A 255 -0.13 3.65 2.89
N SER A 256 0.24 2.84 3.89
CA SER A 256 0.12 1.38 3.83
C SER A 256 -1.31 0.88 3.66
N TYR A 257 -2.32 1.67 4.05
CA TYR A 257 -3.72 1.33 3.86
C TYR A 257 -4.19 1.50 2.41
N GLU A 258 -3.60 2.44 1.67
CA GLU A 258 -3.90 2.73 0.26
C GLU A 258 -3.28 1.70 -0.69
N LEU A 259 -2.14 1.13 -0.28
CA LEU A 259 -1.42 0.15 -1.08
C LEU A 259 -2.25 -1.12 -1.29
N ASN A 260 -2.02 -1.75 -2.43
CA ASN A 260 -2.48 -3.08 -2.80
C ASN A 260 -1.40 -3.71 -3.70
N LEU A 261 -1.61 -4.95 -4.14
CA LEU A 261 -0.66 -5.66 -4.98
C LEU A 261 -0.40 -4.93 -6.31
N GLU A 262 -1.42 -4.31 -6.89
CA GLU A 262 -1.32 -3.52 -8.12
C GLU A 262 -0.36 -2.34 -7.94
N TYR A 263 -0.47 -1.61 -6.83
CA TYR A 263 0.49 -0.55 -6.48
C TYR A 263 1.90 -1.07 -6.31
N PHE A 264 2.12 -2.23 -5.67
CA PHE A 264 3.46 -2.80 -5.56
C PHE A 264 4.06 -3.20 -6.91
N ILE A 265 3.24 -3.69 -7.84
CA ILE A 265 3.66 -3.96 -9.23
C ILE A 265 4.07 -2.65 -9.91
N LEU A 266 3.26 -1.59 -9.81
CA LEU A 266 3.56 -0.28 -10.39
C LEU A 266 4.80 0.37 -9.77
N LEU A 267 4.98 0.25 -8.46
CA LEU A 267 6.16 0.74 -7.74
C LEU A 267 7.44 0.00 -8.15
N THR A 268 7.31 -1.23 -8.66
CA THR A 268 8.44 -1.98 -9.23
C THR A 268 8.86 -1.40 -10.58
N GLN A 269 7.92 -0.82 -11.34
CA GLN A 269 8.17 -0.20 -12.64
C GLN A 269 8.62 1.25 -12.54
N PHE A 270 7.84 2.09 -11.85
CA PHE A 270 8.13 3.50 -11.71
C PHE A 270 8.70 3.75 -10.32
N LYS A 271 10.01 3.84 -10.20
CA LYS A 271 10.69 4.03 -8.92
C LYS A 271 10.83 5.51 -8.57
N GLY A 272 10.27 5.90 -7.42
CA GLY A 272 10.43 7.26 -6.87
C GLY A 272 9.65 8.35 -7.59
N PHE A 273 8.62 7.98 -8.37
CA PHE A 273 7.77 8.94 -9.06
C PHE A 273 6.77 9.57 -8.06
N PRO A 274 6.20 10.75 -8.36
CA PRO A 274 5.29 11.43 -7.42
C PRO A 274 3.91 10.76 -7.40
N ARG A 275 3.16 10.94 -6.29
CA ARG A 275 1.82 10.36 -6.09
C ARG A 275 0.88 10.60 -7.27
N ASN A 276 0.75 11.87 -7.65
CA ASN A 276 -0.14 12.31 -8.72
C ASN A 276 0.18 11.68 -10.07
N PHE A 277 1.43 11.24 -10.32
CA PHE A 277 1.72 10.49 -11.54
C PHE A 277 0.99 9.14 -11.54
N TYR A 278 1.10 8.33 -10.48
CA TYR A 278 0.48 7.00 -10.43
C TYR A 278 -1.04 7.06 -10.51
N GLU A 279 -1.64 8.09 -9.91
CA GLU A 279 -3.10 8.32 -9.92
C GLU A 279 -3.62 8.75 -11.31
N SER A 280 -2.72 9.25 -12.17
CA SER A 280 -3.04 9.75 -13.51
C SER A 280 -2.65 8.77 -14.62
N ILE A 281 -2.10 7.58 -14.35
CA ILE A 281 -1.66 6.67 -15.42
C ILE A 281 -2.87 6.18 -16.27
N PRO A 282 -2.84 6.32 -17.60
CA PRO A 282 -3.85 5.80 -18.50
C PRO A 282 -3.64 4.29 -18.75
N TYR A 283 -4.65 3.50 -18.38
CA TYR A 283 -4.65 2.04 -18.53
C TYR A 283 -5.67 1.55 -19.55
N GLU A 284 -5.38 0.44 -20.21
CA GLU A 284 -6.37 -0.30 -20.98
C GLU A 284 -7.43 -0.89 -20.03
N CYS A 285 -8.71 -0.80 -20.43
CA CYS A 285 -9.84 -1.26 -19.63
C CYS A 285 -9.64 -2.67 -19.04
N GLU A 286 -9.90 -2.81 -17.74
CA GLU A 286 -9.82 -4.08 -16.98
C GLU A 286 -8.43 -4.73 -16.96
N THR A 287 -7.38 -3.97 -17.28
CA THR A 287 -5.99 -4.42 -17.19
C THR A 287 -5.11 -3.37 -16.50
N HIS A 288 -3.89 -3.79 -16.18
CA HIS A 288 -2.79 -2.91 -15.78
C HIS A 288 -1.80 -2.68 -16.91
N ASN A 289 -2.21 -2.96 -18.16
CA ASN A 289 -1.45 -2.54 -19.33
C ASN A 289 -1.68 -1.05 -19.56
N PHE A 290 -0.61 -0.32 -19.86
CA PHE A 290 -0.73 1.04 -20.34
C PHE A 290 -1.41 1.05 -21.70
N GLU A 291 -2.16 2.10 -21.98
CA GLU A 291 -2.66 2.32 -23.34
C GLU A 291 -1.50 2.32 -24.34
N TYR A 292 -1.77 1.84 -25.57
CA TYR A 292 -0.75 1.53 -26.58
C TYR A 292 0.32 2.63 -26.74
N ASP A 293 -0.11 3.89 -26.80
CA ASP A 293 0.75 5.06 -27.01
C ASP A 293 1.74 5.30 -25.87
N PHE A 294 1.44 4.81 -24.67
CA PHE A 294 2.27 4.99 -23.46
C PHE A 294 3.26 3.85 -23.23
N ASN A 295 3.08 2.69 -23.86
CA ASN A 295 3.96 1.53 -23.66
C ASN A 295 5.43 1.82 -24.06
N ILE A 296 5.66 2.67 -25.06
CA ILE A 296 7.01 3.07 -25.46
C ILE A 296 7.65 3.90 -24.35
N PHE A 297 6.93 4.89 -23.81
CA PHE A 297 7.46 5.75 -22.74
C PHE A 297 7.64 5.00 -21.43
N ALA A 298 6.74 4.08 -21.10
CA ALA A 298 6.90 3.18 -19.95
C ALA A 298 8.22 2.42 -20.02
N LYS A 299 8.52 1.80 -21.18
CA LYS A 299 9.78 1.07 -21.42
C LYS A 299 11.01 1.97 -21.37
N LEU A 300 10.91 3.20 -21.86
CA LEU A 300 12.01 4.16 -21.85
C LEU A 300 12.32 4.65 -20.43
N LEU A 301 11.27 4.89 -19.63
CA LEU A 301 11.37 5.31 -18.24
C LEU A 301 11.77 4.19 -17.29
N THR A 302 11.82 2.95 -17.77
CA THR A 302 12.42 1.82 -17.05
C THR A 302 13.89 2.08 -16.72
N ASN A 303 14.66 2.72 -17.61
CA ASN A 303 16.07 2.96 -17.35
C ASN A 303 16.35 4.45 -17.13
N TYR A 304 16.48 4.85 -15.86
CA TYR A 304 16.79 6.24 -15.50
C TYR A 304 18.08 6.76 -16.16
N ASN A 305 19.04 5.88 -16.50
CA ASN A 305 20.27 6.29 -17.17
C ASN A 305 20.05 6.81 -18.60
N ILE A 306 18.91 6.50 -19.22
CA ILE A 306 18.55 6.96 -20.57
C ILE A 306 17.85 8.34 -20.51
N VAL A 307 17.48 8.84 -19.32
CA VAL A 307 16.77 10.14 -19.19
C VAL A 307 17.49 11.31 -19.88
N PRO A 308 18.83 11.45 -19.82
CA PRO A 308 19.55 12.48 -20.59
C PRO A 308 19.39 12.31 -22.11
N GLU A 309 19.53 11.08 -22.61
CA GLU A 309 19.35 10.78 -24.04
C GLU A 309 17.90 11.00 -24.49
N LEU A 310 16.93 10.69 -23.61
CA LEU A 310 15.51 10.94 -23.84
C LEU A 310 15.21 12.41 -23.97
N TYR A 311 15.81 13.25 -23.11
CA TYR A 311 15.62 14.69 -23.20
C TYR A 311 16.04 15.22 -24.59
N ASP A 312 17.20 14.79 -25.09
CA ASP A 312 17.71 15.21 -26.39
C ASP A 312 16.88 14.63 -27.55
N LEU A 313 16.54 13.33 -27.48
CA LEU A 313 15.72 12.65 -28.49
C LEU A 313 14.33 13.28 -28.63
N LEU A 314 13.76 13.71 -27.51
CA LEU A 314 12.42 14.25 -27.45
C LEU A 314 12.40 15.76 -27.76
N GLY A 315 13.54 16.42 -27.98
CA GLY A 315 13.57 17.77 -28.53
C GLY A 315 12.83 18.81 -27.69
N PHE A 316 12.94 18.71 -26.35
CA PHE A 316 12.46 19.76 -25.45
C PHE A 316 13.30 21.05 -25.59
N PRO A 317 12.77 22.24 -25.25
CA PRO A 317 13.52 23.49 -25.34
C PRO A 317 14.81 23.45 -24.52
N ASP A 318 15.95 23.83 -25.12
CA ASP A 318 17.27 23.85 -24.49
C ASP A 318 17.41 24.97 -23.44
N ASN A 319 16.62 24.84 -22.38
CA ASN A 319 16.53 25.76 -21.26
C ASN A 319 16.99 25.02 -20.00
N LYS A 320 17.93 25.62 -19.26
CA LYS A 320 18.48 25.05 -18.01
C LYS A 320 17.40 24.72 -16.99
N GLN A 321 16.36 25.54 -16.88
CA GLN A 321 15.25 25.30 -15.95
C GLN A 321 14.36 24.13 -16.41
N MET A 322 14.11 24.00 -17.71
CA MET A 322 13.34 22.88 -18.28
C MET A 322 14.08 21.56 -18.08
N LYS A 323 15.39 21.53 -18.37
CA LYS A 323 16.27 20.39 -18.08
C LYS A 323 16.17 19.99 -16.62
N LYS A 324 16.34 20.96 -15.72
CA LYS A 324 16.27 20.73 -14.28
C LYS A 324 14.93 20.11 -13.88
N LEU A 325 13.80 20.68 -14.34
CA LEU A 325 12.47 20.20 -14.02
C LEU A 325 12.24 18.75 -14.47
N LEU A 326 12.61 18.42 -15.71
CA LEU A 326 12.43 17.07 -16.25
C LEU A 326 13.35 16.03 -15.60
N PHE A 327 14.56 16.42 -15.18
CA PHE A 327 15.43 15.52 -14.41
C PHE A 327 14.94 15.31 -12.97
N GLU A 328 14.40 16.36 -12.34
CA GLU A 328 13.79 16.27 -11.01
C GLU A 328 12.46 15.50 -11.03
N ASN A 329 11.72 15.55 -12.14
CA ASN A 329 10.46 14.82 -12.34
C ASN A 329 10.41 14.10 -13.70
N PRO A 330 11.11 12.95 -13.84
CA PRO A 330 11.15 12.20 -15.09
C PRO A 330 9.79 11.62 -15.50
N ALA A 331 8.82 11.55 -14.59
CA ALA A 331 7.47 11.11 -14.90
C ALA A 331 6.81 11.95 -16.00
N LEU A 332 7.23 13.21 -16.18
CA LEU A 332 6.76 14.09 -17.26
C LEU A 332 7.07 13.54 -18.66
N PHE A 333 8.15 12.78 -18.83
CA PHE A 333 8.47 12.17 -20.13
C PHE A 333 7.40 11.19 -20.59
N PHE A 334 6.62 10.63 -19.65
CA PHE A 334 5.51 9.72 -19.95
C PHE A 334 4.44 10.40 -20.81
N TYR A 335 4.25 11.72 -20.65
CA TYR A 335 3.27 12.54 -21.38
C TYR A 335 3.93 13.46 -22.41
N THR A 336 5.08 13.07 -22.96
CA THR A 336 5.78 13.90 -23.95
C THR A 336 4.90 14.30 -25.14
N PRO A 337 4.07 13.40 -25.73
CA PRO A 337 3.19 13.78 -26.84
C PRO A 337 2.21 14.90 -26.44
N GLU A 338 1.65 14.85 -25.23
CA GLU A 338 0.70 15.82 -24.71
C GLU A 338 1.41 17.15 -24.43
N ILE A 339 2.58 17.13 -23.79
CA ILE A 339 3.36 18.33 -23.50
C ILE A 339 3.74 19.06 -24.80
N LYS A 340 4.13 18.34 -25.85
CA LYS A 340 4.48 18.95 -27.15
C LYS A 340 3.29 19.56 -27.89
N ARG A 341 2.07 19.10 -27.60
CA ARG A 341 0.84 19.64 -28.21
C ARG A 341 0.30 20.86 -27.47
N LEU A 342 0.87 21.21 -26.32
CA LEU A 342 0.47 22.37 -25.57
C LEU A 342 0.68 23.66 -26.39
N PRO A 343 -0.33 24.55 -26.48
CA PRO A 343 -0.25 25.76 -27.31
C PRO A 343 0.51 26.93 -26.66
N PHE A 344 1.24 26.70 -25.56
CA PHE A 344 1.98 27.72 -24.81
C PHE A 344 3.39 27.90 -25.39
N LYS A 345 3.71 29.11 -25.86
CA LYS A 345 5.00 29.43 -26.48
C LYS A 345 5.98 30.10 -25.52
N ASN A 346 5.48 30.65 -24.41
CA ASN A 346 6.33 31.25 -23.40
C ASN A 346 6.88 30.15 -22.48
N ASP A 347 8.19 29.97 -22.51
CA ASP A 347 8.92 28.99 -21.68
C ASP A 347 8.61 29.13 -20.18
N ASP A 348 8.47 30.35 -19.65
CA ASP A 348 8.18 30.57 -18.23
C ASP A 348 6.76 30.09 -17.86
N VAL A 349 5.79 30.27 -18.77
CA VAL A 349 4.43 29.76 -18.56
C VAL A 349 4.41 28.25 -18.67
N LEU A 350 5.12 27.68 -19.65
CA LEU A 350 5.25 26.24 -19.79
C LEU A 350 5.91 25.60 -18.56
N LEU A 351 6.97 26.20 -18.03
CA LEU A 351 7.61 25.76 -16.78
C LEU A 351 6.63 25.80 -15.59
N ASN A 352 5.81 26.85 -15.49
CA ASN A 352 4.78 26.96 -14.46
C ASN A 352 3.68 25.89 -14.60
N ILE A 353 3.30 25.53 -15.83
CA ILE A 353 2.35 24.44 -16.09
C ILE A 353 2.94 23.11 -15.65
N LEU A 354 4.16 22.81 -16.10
CA LEU A 354 4.82 21.53 -15.85
C LEU A 354 5.22 21.33 -14.37
N SER A 355 5.37 22.42 -13.62
CA SER A 355 5.64 22.39 -12.18
C SER A 355 4.37 22.35 -11.32
N SER A 356 3.19 22.37 -11.94
CA SER A 356 1.91 22.37 -11.23
C SER A 356 1.63 21.03 -10.55
N ASN A 357 0.94 21.06 -9.41
CA ASN A 357 0.44 19.85 -8.75
C ASN A 357 -0.62 19.11 -9.60
N LEU A 358 -1.33 19.83 -10.48
CA LEU A 358 -2.35 19.29 -11.38
C LEU A 358 -1.80 18.84 -12.74
N VAL A 359 -0.47 18.83 -12.92
CA VAL A 359 0.15 18.62 -14.24
C VAL A 359 -0.27 17.28 -14.87
N PHE A 360 -0.24 16.18 -14.12
CA PHE A 360 -0.55 14.87 -14.68
C PHE A 360 -2.04 14.72 -14.99
N ASP A 361 -2.93 15.16 -14.11
CA ASP A 361 -4.37 15.19 -14.38
C ASP A 361 -4.70 16.03 -15.62
N PHE A 362 -4.02 17.16 -15.77
CA PHE A 362 -4.18 18.02 -16.94
C PHE A 362 -3.71 17.33 -18.23
N LEU A 363 -2.55 16.68 -18.21
CA LEU A 363 -2.00 15.98 -19.37
C LEU A 363 -2.85 14.77 -19.76
N VAL A 364 -3.38 14.02 -18.79
CA VAL A 364 -4.34 12.93 -19.01
C VAL A 364 -5.63 13.44 -19.64
N LEU A 365 -6.15 14.58 -19.15
CA LEU A 365 -7.34 15.19 -19.74
C LEU A 365 -7.09 15.52 -21.22
N LEU A 366 -5.92 16.05 -21.56
CA LEU A 366 -5.55 16.34 -22.94
C LEU A 366 -5.39 15.08 -23.79
N TYR A 367 -4.91 13.99 -23.21
CA TYR A 367 -4.84 12.70 -23.88
C TYR A 367 -6.26 12.19 -24.23
N TYR A 368 -7.18 12.16 -23.26
CA TYR A 368 -8.55 11.70 -23.49
C TYR A 368 -9.42 12.68 -24.30
N LEU A 369 -9.11 13.97 -24.27
CA LEU A 369 -9.85 15.03 -24.94
C LEU A 369 -8.89 15.97 -25.71
N PRO A 370 -8.29 15.51 -26.83
CA PRO A 370 -7.26 16.28 -27.55
C PRO A 370 -7.79 17.60 -28.11
N ASN A 371 -9.10 17.70 -28.39
CA ASN A 371 -9.76 18.93 -28.85
C ASN A 371 -9.80 20.05 -27.80
N THR A 372 -9.45 19.75 -26.54
CA THR A 372 -9.27 20.76 -25.49
C THR A 372 -8.19 21.78 -25.87
N ASN A 373 -7.20 21.38 -26.67
CA ASN A 373 -6.18 22.32 -27.16
C ASN A 373 -6.78 23.45 -28.01
N CYS A 374 -7.83 23.20 -28.80
CA CYS A 374 -8.52 24.26 -29.56
C CYS A 374 -9.13 25.31 -28.63
N PHE A 375 -9.77 24.87 -27.55
CA PHE A 375 -10.31 25.76 -26.52
C PHE A 375 -9.19 26.57 -25.84
N ILE A 376 -8.09 25.91 -25.47
CA ILE A 376 -6.94 26.57 -24.82
C ILE A 376 -6.31 27.61 -25.76
N GLU A 377 -6.12 27.29 -27.05
CA GLU A 377 -5.59 28.24 -28.03
C GLU A 377 -6.41 29.53 -28.10
N ASP A 378 -7.74 29.42 -28.16
CA ASP A 378 -8.63 30.59 -28.22
C ASP A 378 -8.66 31.35 -26.89
N LEU A 379 -8.53 30.64 -25.77
CA LEU A 379 -8.36 31.27 -24.45
C LEU A 379 -7.06 32.08 -24.36
N ILE A 380 -5.96 31.52 -24.87
CA ILE A 380 -4.65 32.20 -24.95
C ILE A 380 -4.75 33.44 -25.85
N ARG A 381 -5.33 33.32 -27.05
CA ARG A 381 -5.51 34.46 -27.98
C ARG A 381 -6.27 35.61 -27.33
N LYS A 382 -7.21 35.31 -26.44
CA LYS A 382 -8.07 36.30 -25.80
C LYS A 382 -7.51 36.92 -24.52
N LYS A 383 -6.84 36.12 -23.68
CA LYS A 383 -6.39 36.55 -22.32
C LYS A 383 -4.87 36.64 -22.18
N GLY A 384 -4.11 36.08 -23.11
CA GLY A 384 -2.68 35.81 -22.97
C GLY A 384 -2.40 34.53 -22.19
N GLU A 385 -1.19 33.98 -22.37
CA GLU A 385 -0.80 32.66 -21.87
C GLU A 385 -0.91 32.52 -20.34
N GLY A 386 -0.34 33.45 -19.56
CA GLY A 386 -0.37 33.36 -18.09
C GLY A 386 -1.78 33.45 -17.51
N SER A 387 -2.62 34.33 -18.06
CA SER A 387 -4.03 34.47 -17.64
C SER A 387 -4.88 33.27 -18.07
N ALA A 388 -4.58 32.67 -19.22
CA ALA A 388 -5.24 31.44 -19.67
C ALA A 388 -4.90 30.27 -18.73
N TRP A 389 -3.63 30.11 -18.36
CA TRP A 389 -3.23 29.08 -17.40
C TRP A 389 -3.89 29.27 -16.03
N LYS A 390 -3.90 30.51 -15.50
CA LYS A 390 -4.61 30.82 -14.26
C LYS A 390 -6.10 30.46 -14.33
N PHE A 391 -6.76 30.76 -15.44
CA PHE A 391 -8.15 30.39 -15.65
C PHE A 391 -8.35 28.87 -15.64
N ILE A 392 -7.45 28.10 -16.27
CA ILE A 392 -7.51 26.64 -16.30
C ILE A 392 -7.42 26.06 -14.88
N ILE A 393 -6.46 26.53 -14.06
CA ILE A 393 -6.32 26.08 -12.67
C ILE A 393 -7.59 26.41 -11.86
N GLU A 394 -8.08 27.65 -11.94
CA GLU A 394 -9.25 28.10 -11.16
C GLU A 394 -10.55 27.38 -11.55
N ASN A 395 -10.58 26.72 -12.71
CA ASN A 395 -11.77 26.07 -13.26
C ASN A 395 -11.49 24.60 -13.60
N PHE A 396 -10.48 23.97 -12.98
CA PHE A 396 -9.99 22.67 -13.41
C PHE A 396 -11.06 21.57 -13.34
N ASP A 397 -11.83 21.53 -12.24
CA ASP A 397 -12.87 20.54 -12.01
C ASP A 397 -13.96 20.55 -13.09
N ASP A 398 -14.31 21.73 -13.61
CA ASP A 398 -15.33 21.94 -14.64
C ASP A 398 -14.73 22.11 -16.06
N LEU A 399 -13.41 21.91 -16.21
CA LEU A 399 -12.70 22.22 -17.45
C LEU A 399 -13.23 21.39 -18.62
N ARG A 400 -13.60 20.14 -18.35
CA ARG A 400 -14.18 19.23 -19.32
C ARG A 400 -15.53 19.73 -19.84
N GLU A 401 -16.44 20.09 -18.95
CA GLU A 401 -17.77 20.60 -19.26
C GLU A 401 -17.69 21.93 -20.02
N LYS A 402 -16.78 22.81 -19.61
CA LYS A 402 -16.51 24.09 -20.29
C LYS A 402 -15.97 23.86 -21.69
N THR A 403 -15.04 22.93 -21.85
CA THR A 403 -14.48 22.58 -23.16
C THR A 403 -15.56 21.98 -24.07
N ALA A 404 -16.36 21.05 -23.56
CA ALA A 404 -17.46 20.46 -24.32
C ALA A 404 -18.46 21.54 -24.76
N SER A 405 -18.86 22.43 -23.84
CA SER A 405 -19.75 23.57 -24.12
C SER A 405 -19.17 24.51 -25.19
N TYR A 406 -17.87 24.77 -25.11
CA TYR A 406 -17.16 25.61 -26.09
C TYR A 406 -17.19 25.00 -27.49
N LEU A 407 -16.89 23.71 -27.62
CA LEU A 407 -16.79 23.02 -28.89
C LEU A 407 -18.14 22.96 -29.63
N ILE A 408 -19.25 22.80 -28.90
CA ILE A 408 -20.60 22.75 -29.48
C ILE A 408 -21.25 24.13 -29.68
N ALA A 409 -20.77 25.16 -28.99
CA ALA A 409 -21.33 26.51 -29.06
C ALA A 409 -21.05 27.21 -30.38
N SER A 410 -21.98 28.09 -30.80
CA SER A 410 -21.76 29.10 -31.85
C SER A 410 -20.86 30.25 -31.35
N SER A 411 -20.48 31.17 -32.24
CA SER A 411 -19.45 32.20 -31.97
C SER A 411 -19.75 33.10 -30.75
N ASP A 412 -20.97 33.59 -30.59
CA ASP A 412 -21.35 34.47 -29.47
C ASP A 412 -21.30 33.76 -28.09
N PRO A 413 -21.86 32.56 -27.90
CA PRO A 413 -21.73 31.81 -26.64
C PRO A 413 -20.30 31.33 -26.35
N ARG A 414 -19.47 31.01 -27.36
CA ARG A 414 -18.03 30.74 -27.16
C ARG A 414 -17.32 31.89 -26.48
N ASP A 415 -17.63 33.11 -26.91
CA ASP A 415 -17.03 34.31 -26.36
C ASP A 415 -17.39 34.54 -24.89
N ARG A 416 -18.58 34.10 -24.46
CA ARG A 416 -19.02 34.12 -23.07
C ARG A 416 -18.29 33.08 -22.23
N VAL A 417 -18.14 31.85 -22.73
CA VAL A 417 -17.38 30.77 -22.05
C VAL A 417 -15.93 31.18 -21.82
N LEU A 418 -15.33 31.86 -22.80
CA LEU A 418 -13.96 32.37 -22.68
C LEU A 418 -13.84 33.61 -21.77
N LYS A 419 -14.91 34.39 -21.55
CA LYS A 419 -14.87 35.60 -20.69
C LYS A 419 -15.13 35.26 -19.23
N ASN A 420 -16.16 34.46 -18.97
CA ASN A 420 -16.68 34.19 -17.64
C ASN A 420 -16.24 32.81 -17.17
N SER A 421 -15.98 32.68 -15.87
CA SER A 421 -16.11 31.42 -15.14
C SER A 421 -17.59 31.00 -15.16
N ILE A 422 -18.12 30.62 -16.32
CA ILE A 422 -19.53 30.22 -16.46
C ILE A 422 -19.73 28.97 -15.58
N LYS A 423 -20.46 29.10 -14.48
CA LYS A 423 -21.31 28.01 -13.99
C LYS A 423 -22.15 27.63 -15.19
N VAL A 424 -21.85 26.46 -15.77
CA VAL A 424 -22.52 25.71 -16.84
C VAL A 424 -23.72 26.43 -17.44
N ILE A 425 -23.80 26.50 -18.77
CA ILE A 425 -24.99 26.97 -19.50
C ILE A 425 -26.18 26.06 -19.15
N TYR A 426 -26.83 26.33 -18.02
CA TYR A 426 -28.14 25.80 -17.67
C TYR A 426 -29.13 26.71 -18.38
N THR A 427 -29.69 26.22 -19.47
CA THR A 427 -31.02 26.69 -19.89
C THR A 427 -32.01 26.12 -18.88
N ASP A 428 -32.72 27.01 -18.18
CA ASP A 428 -33.93 26.65 -17.46
C ASP A 428 -34.87 25.87 -18.39
N ASP A 429 -35.54 24.89 -17.81
CA ASP A 429 -36.44 23.89 -18.39
C ASP A 429 -35.78 22.61 -18.95
N GLU A 430 -36.05 21.54 -18.20
CA GLU A 430 -35.74 20.13 -18.42
C GLU A 430 -34.28 19.70 -18.27
N LEU A 431 -34.06 19.01 -17.15
CA LEU A 431 -32.86 18.31 -16.75
C LEU A 431 -32.62 17.10 -17.66
N VAL A 432 -32.38 17.32 -18.95
CA VAL A 432 -31.55 16.40 -19.72
C VAL A 432 -30.12 16.78 -19.37
N LYS A 433 -29.65 16.32 -18.19
CA LYS A 433 -28.24 15.96 -18.06
C LYS A 433 -27.94 15.22 -19.37
N PRO A 434 -26.98 15.65 -20.18
CA PRO A 434 -26.47 14.76 -21.20
C PRO A 434 -25.89 13.59 -20.41
N THR A 435 -26.69 12.55 -20.18
CA THR A 435 -26.23 11.19 -19.96
C THR A 435 -25.67 10.74 -21.31
N PHE A 436 -24.64 11.43 -21.78
CA PHE A 436 -23.61 10.72 -22.48
C PHE A 436 -23.02 9.84 -21.41
N ASN A 437 -23.37 8.56 -21.47
CA ASN A 437 -22.61 7.49 -20.86
C ASN A 437 -21.14 7.82 -21.10
N LEU A 438 -20.50 8.42 -20.11
CA LEU A 438 -19.13 8.13 -19.83
C LEU A 438 -19.04 6.60 -19.94
N PRO A 439 -18.17 6.03 -20.77
CA PRO A 439 -17.47 4.89 -20.24
C PRO A 439 -16.65 5.46 -19.08
N VAL A 440 -17.25 5.53 -17.89
CA VAL A 440 -16.55 5.07 -16.70
C VAL A 440 -16.34 3.60 -16.99
N ALA A 441 -15.32 3.26 -17.79
CA ALA A 441 -15.08 1.91 -18.29
C ALA A 441 -16.35 1.05 -18.37
N GLN A 442 -17.40 1.51 -19.08
CA GLN A 442 -18.52 0.63 -19.36
C GLN A 442 -18.01 -0.26 -20.46
N CYS A 443 -17.47 -1.39 -20.00
CA CYS A 443 -17.11 -2.57 -20.74
C CYS A 443 -18.12 -2.74 -21.86
N LYS A 444 -17.71 -2.40 -23.10
CA LYS A 444 -18.44 -2.88 -24.27
C LYS A 444 -18.17 -4.36 -24.31
N THR A 445 -19.08 -5.14 -23.74
CA THR A 445 -19.18 -6.56 -24.00
C THR A 445 -19.32 -6.74 -25.50
N LYS A 446 -18.21 -7.06 -26.17
CA LYS A 446 -18.28 -7.65 -27.50
C LYS A 446 -18.79 -9.07 -27.28
N LYS A 447 -20.01 -9.33 -27.75
CA LYS A 447 -20.50 -10.68 -28.01
C LYS A 447 -19.66 -11.35 -29.09
#